data_AF-A0A2U3I849-F1
#
_entry.id   AF-A0A2U3I849-F1
#
_cell.length_a   1.000
_cell.length_b   1.000
_cell.length_c   1.000
_cell.angle_alpha   90.00
_cell.angle_beta   90.00
_cell.angle_gamma   90.00
#
_symmetry.space_group_name_H-M   'P 1'
#
loop_
_entity.id
_entity.type
_entity.pdbx_description
1 polymer ?
#
loop_
_entity_poly.entity_id
_entity_poly.type
_entity_poly.pdbx_seq_one_letter_code
_entity_poly.pdbx_strand_id
1 'polypeptide(L)' 'MNDAFAAAAEALALFCRLRNVDAAELPACEVDILLDLAFEEAAQQAAARSEARRPG' A
#
# COMPACT_ATOMS: atom_id res chain seq x y z
N MET A 1 -3.41 1.05 -12.41
CA MET A 1 -3.43 2.23 -11.51
C MET A 1 -4.44 2.06 -10.37
N ASN A 2 -5.62 1.48 -10.60
CA ASN A 2 -6.60 1.21 -9.54
C ASN A 2 -6.14 0.21 -8.46
N ASP A 3 -5.37 -0.82 -8.82
CA ASP A 3 -4.99 -1.87 -7.85
C ASP A 3 -4.07 -1.36 -6.73
N ALA A 4 -3.21 -0.38 -7.03
CA ALA A 4 -2.24 0.14 -6.08
C ALA A 4 -2.91 0.99 -4.98
N PHE A 5 -3.90 1.82 -5.35
CA PHE A 5 -4.66 2.61 -4.38
C PHE A 5 -5.53 1.73 -3.48
N ALA A 6 -6.13 0.67 -4.05
CA ALA A 6 -6.87 -0.31 -3.27
C ALA A 6 -5.97 -1.05 -2.26
N ALA A 7 -4.79 -1.50 -2.70
CA ALA A 7 -3.82 -2.16 -1.83
C ALA A 7 -3.33 -1.24 -0.70
N ALA A 8 -3.06 0.04 -0.99
CA ALA A 8 -2.66 1.02 0.01
C ALA A 8 -3.77 1.30 1.04
N ALA A 9 -5.02 1.44 0.58
CA ALA A 9 -6.17 1.59 1.46
C ALA A 9 -6.39 0.35 2.36
N GLU A 10 -6.22 -0.85 1.82
CA GLU A 10 -6.32 -2.10 2.59
C GLU A 10 -5.20 -2.22 3.63
N ALA A 11 -3.97 -1.84 3.28
CA ALA A 11 -2.83 -1.82 4.19
C ALA A 11 -3.06 -0.85 5.35
N LEU A 12 -3.54 0.36 5.07
CA LEU A 12 -3.91 1.35 6.09
C LEU A 12 -5.04 0.84 6.98
N ALA A 13 -6.09 0.25 6.39
CA ALA A 13 -7.20 -0.32 7.16
C ALA A 13 -6.78 -1.51 8.03
N LEU A 14 -5.82 -2.32 7.58
CA LEU A 14 -5.23 -3.38 8.40
C LEU A 14 -4.41 -2.80 9.55
N PHE A 15 -3.57 -1.79 9.30
CA PHE A 15 -2.78 -1.12 10.32
C PHE A 15 -3.68 -0.53 11.42
N CYS A 16 -4.71 0.22 11.03
CA CYS A 16 -5.67 0.84 11.95
C CYS A 16 -6.36 -0.23 12.83
N ARG A 17 -6.78 -1.35 12.23
CA ARG A 17 -7.36 -2.49 12.98
C ARG A 17 -6.37 -3.12 13.95
N LEU A 18 -5.13 -3.35 13.55
CA LEU A 18 -4.10 -3.95 14.41
C LEU A 18 -3.72 -3.05 15.59
N ARG A 19 -3.77 -1.73 15.39
CA ARG A 19 -3.46 -0.73 16.40
C ARG A 19 -4.68 -0.29 17.21
N ASN A 20 -5.88 -0.73 16.82
CA ASN A 20 -7.16 -0.31 17.39
C ASN A 20 -7.30 1.22 17.44
N VAL A 21 -6.99 1.86 16.32
CA VAL A 21 -7.09 3.32 16.10
C VAL A 21 -7.95 3.58 14.88
N ASP A 22 -8.64 4.72 14.85
CA ASP A 22 -9.33 5.18 13.64
C ASP A 22 -8.32 5.87 12.69
N ALA A 23 -8.46 5.66 11.39
CA ALA A 23 -7.67 6.37 10.40
C ALA A 23 -7.90 7.89 10.47
N ALA A 24 -9.10 8.32 10.90
CA ALA A 24 -9.42 9.73 11.12
C ALA A 24 -8.66 10.35 12.31
N GLU A 25 -8.12 9.52 13.21
CA GLU A 25 -7.32 9.95 14.36
C GLU A 25 -5.81 9.97 14.07
N LEU A 26 -5.39 9.42 12.92
CA LEU A 26 -4.00 9.47 12.50
C LEU A 26 -3.64 10.85 11.94
N PRO A 27 -2.46 11.40 12.29
CA PRO A 27 -1.93 12.57 11.62
C PRO A 27 -1.82 12.32 10.10
N ALA A 28 -2.16 13.32 9.28
CA ALA A 28 -2.08 13.21 7.83
C ALA A 28 -0.68 12.76 7.36
N CYS A 29 0.38 13.24 8.02
CA CYS A 29 1.74 12.82 7.69
C CYS A 29 2.00 11.32 7.94
N GLU A 30 1.38 10.71 8.96
CA GLU A 30 1.52 9.27 9.21
C GLU A 30 0.76 8.45 8.16
N VAL A 31 -0.41 8.93 7.74
CA VAL A 31 -1.19 8.32 6.66
C VAL A 31 -0.41 8.39 5.35
N ASP A 32 0.18 9.54 5.02
CA ASP A 32 0.97 9.72 3.81
C ASP A 32 2.17 8.75 3.76
N ILE A 33 2.91 8.61 4.87
CA ILE A 33 4.04 7.66 4.97
C ILE A 33 3.59 6.22 4.72
N LEU A 34 2.44 5.82 5.29
CA LEU A 34 1.91 4.46 5.13
C LEU A 34 1.47 4.20 3.69
N LEU A 35 0.86 5.19 3.03
CA LEU A 35 0.44 5.09 1.64
C LEU A 35 1.64 5.04 0.70
N ASP A 36 2.65 5.89 0.91
CA ASP A 36 3.89 5.90 0.12
C ASP A 36 4.60 4.55 0.18
N LEU A 37 4.73 3.97 1.37
CA LEU A 37 5.31 2.64 1.56
C LEU A 37 4.50 1.56 0.80
N ALA A 38 3.17 1.59 0.90
CA ALA A 38 2.32 0.62 0.21
C ALA A 38 2.40 0.77 -1.31
N PHE A 39 2.55 2.00 -1.82
CA PHE A 39 2.72 2.25 -3.25
C PHE A 39 4.08 1.79 -3.78
N GLU A 40 5.16 2.04 -3.05
CA GLU A 40 6.50 1.56 -3.41
C GLU A 40 6.51 0.03 -3.50
N GLU A 41 5.95 -0.66 -2.50
CA GLU A 41 5.86 -2.12 -2.50
C GLU A 41 4.98 -2.65 -3.65
N ALA A 42 3.83 -2.01 -3.91
CA ALA A 42 2.97 -2.37 -5.03
C ALA A 42 3.68 -2.18 -6.39
N ALA A 43 4.48 -1.12 -6.53
CA ALA A 43 5.27 -0.86 -7.72
C ALA A 43 6.37 -1.92 -7.91
N GLN A 44 7.09 -2.27 -6.84
CA GLN A 44 8.11 -3.33 -6.87
C GLN A 44 7.50 -4.69 -7.22
N GLN A 45 6.35 -5.05 -6.63
CA GLN A 45 5.65 -6.28 -6.96
C GLN A 45 5.18 -6.32 -8.42
N ALA A 46 4.66 -5.19 -8.94
CA ALA A 46 4.26 -5.09 -10.33
C ALA A 46 5.46 -5.24 -11.29
N ALA A 47 6.61 -4.66 -10.94
CA ALA A 47 7.85 -4.83 -11.68
C ALA A 47 8.32 -6.30 -11.66
N ALA A 48 8.34 -6.93 -10.49
CA ALA A 48 8.72 -8.34 -10.34
C ALA A 48 7.80 -9.28 -11.14
N ARG A 49 6.49 -9.04 -11.14
CA ARG A 49 5.52 -9.79 -11.97
C ARG A 49 5.76 -9.60 -13.45
N SER A 50 6.14 -8.39 -13.88
CA SER A 50 6.42 -8.09 -15.28
C SER A 50 7.69 -8.80 -15.75
N GLU A 51 8.70 -8.89 -14.88
CA GLU A 51 9.95 -9.61 -15.17
C GLU A 51 9.73 -11.13 -15.23
N ALA A 52 8.95 -11.69 -14.30
CA ALA A 52 8.56 -13.11 -14.30
C ALA A 52 7.72 -13.52 -15.52
N ARG A 53 7.11 -12.56 -16.22
CA ARG A 53 6.25 -12.80 -17.39
C ARG A 53 6.97 -12.64 -18.73
N ARG A 54 8.26 -12.24 -18.76
CA ARG A 54 9.03 -12.23 -20.01
C ARG A 54 9.20 -13.68 -20.50
N PRO A 55 8.66 -14.06 -21.68
CA PRO A 55 9.04 -15.31 -22.29
C PRO A 55 10.50 -15.18 -22.75
N GLY A 56 11.33 -16.14 -22.35
CA GLY A 56 12.64 -16.36 -22.98
C GLY A 56 12.47 -16.89 -24.40
#